data_AF-A0A9P5UND4-F1
#
_entry.id   AF-A0A9P5UND4-F1
#
_cell.length_a   1.000
_cell.length_b   1.000
_cell.length_c   1.000
_cell.angle_alpha   90.00
_cell.angle_beta   90.00
_cell.angle_gamma   90.00
#
_symmetry.space_group_name_H-M   'P 1'
#
loop_
_entity.id
_entity.type
_entity.pdbx_description
1 polymer ?
#
loop_
_entity_poly.entity_id
_entity_poly.type
_entity_poly.pdbx_seq_one_letter_code
_entity_poly.pdbx_strand_id
1 'polypeptide(L)'
;HGWDYRRYIIRQLDLKDKEAKDKILDRAQSEFDFTTTKIHQNFSNYSAWHNRSTLLGKLAEDMSQDEREAIVDNEFDLVKNAIYTDPEDQSAWLYELWLIGREERSISILGANVISFHPLEIVVAFDETVKMCKPFTVSTRVEHVAIPLEGEWKATGSDSELGSVWIFQQAPGAV
;
A
#
# COMPACT_ATOMS: atom_id res chain seq x y z
N HIS A 1 -16.89 10.18 -18.10
CA HIS A 1 -18.23 9.69 -18.53
C HIS A 1 -18.20 8.29 -19.14
N GLY A 2 -17.57 8.05 -20.30
CA GLY A 2 -17.59 6.72 -20.95
C GLY A 2 -16.85 5.62 -20.18
N TRP A 3 -15.63 5.91 -19.72
CA TRP A 3 -14.84 4.99 -18.90
C TRP A 3 -15.49 4.69 -17.54
N ASP A 4 -16.09 5.70 -16.89
CA ASP A 4 -16.80 5.51 -15.62
C ASP A 4 -18.00 4.58 -15.78
N TYR A 5 -18.78 4.76 -16.85
CA TYR A 5 -19.91 3.89 -17.12
C TYR A 5 -19.46 2.46 -17.41
N ARG A 6 -18.37 2.27 -18.17
CA ARG A 6 -17.79 0.94 -18.39
C ARG A 6 -17.38 0.29 -17.07
N ARG A 7 -16.63 0.99 -16.20
CA ARG A 7 -16.26 0.50 -14.87
C ARG A 7 -17.48 0.15 -14.02
N TYR A 8 -18.53 0.96 -14.07
CA TYR A 8 -19.78 0.68 -13.39
C TYR A 8 -20.40 -0.64 -13.87
N ILE A 9 -20.50 -0.86 -15.18
CA ILE A 9 -21.06 -2.10 -15.73
C ILE A 9 -20.21 -3.31 -15.34
N ILE A 10 -18.87 -3.23 -15.47
CA ILE A 10 -17.96 -4.32 -15.07
C ILE A 10 -18.14 -4.65 -13.59
N ARG A 11 -18.22 -3.64 -12.73
CA ARG A 11 -18.49 -3.84 -11.30
C ARG A 11 -19.85 -4.52 -11.07
N GLN A 12 -20.91 -4.12 -11.77
CA GLN A 12 -22.22 -4.77 -11.63
C GLN A 12 -22.19 -6.25 -12.08
N LEU A 13 -21.41 -6.57 -13.12
CA LEU A 13 -21.23 -7.94 -13.58
C LEU A 13 -20.42 -8.77 -12.57
N ASP A 14 -19.33 -8.21 -12.03
CA ASP A 14 -18.54 -8.86 -10.98
C ASP A 14 -19.38 -9.13 -9.73
N LEU A 15 -20.28 -8.21 -9.36
CA LEU A 15 -21.21 -8.39 -8.24
C LEU A 15 -22.28 -9.46 -8.49
N LYS A 16 -22.61 -9.77 -9.75
CA LYS A 16 -23.51 -10.88 -10.10
C LYS A 16 -22.80 -12.22 -10.10
N ASP A 17 -21.53 -12.21 -10.51
CA ASP A 17 -20.69 -13.41 -10.65
C ASP A 17 -19.76 -13.63 -9.44
N LYS A 18 -20.10 -13.13 -8.24
CA LYS A 18 -19.19 -13.09 -7.06
C LYS A 18 -18.54 -14.43 -6.70
N GLU A 19 -19.23 -15.54 -6.94
CA GLU A 19 -18.75 -16.88 -6.62
C GLU A 19 -17.92 -17.51 -7.76
N ALA A 20 -17.95 -16.91 -8.96
CA ALA A 20 -17.26 -17.40 -10.15
C ALA A 20 -15.95 -16.62 -10.38
N LYS A 21 -14.93 -16.91 -9.55
CA LYS A 21 -13.61 -16.24 -9.59
C LYS A 21 -13.00 -16.23 -11.00
N ASP A 22 -13.02 -17.36 -11.70
CA ASP A 22 -12.45 -17.49 -13.05
C ASP A 22 -13.11 -16.51 -14.04
N LYS A 23 -14.43 -16.38 -14.00
CA LYS A 23 -15.18 -15.46 -14.88
C LYS A 23 -14.88 -13.99 -14.59
N ILE A 24 -14.62 -13.66 -13.32
CA ILE A 24 -14.20 -12.32 -12.91
C ILE A 24 -12.77 -12.05 -13.42
N LEU A 25 -11.88 -13.04 -13.36
CA LEU A 25 -10.52 -12.93 -13.84
C LEU A 25 -10.48 -12.78 -15.37
N ASP A 26 -11.21 -13.60 -16.11
CA ASP A 26 -11.34 -13.50 -17.58
C ASP A 26 -11.83 -12.12 -18.02
N ARG A 27 -12.80 -11.56 -17.28
CA ARG A 27 -13.30 -10.21 -17.54
C ARG A 27 -12.24 -9.15 -17.25
N ALA A 28 -11.50 -9.29 -16.15
CA ALA A 28 -10.40 -8.38 -15.84
C ALA A 28 -9.32 -8.42 -16.94
N GLN A 29 -8.99 -9.60 -17.46
CA GLN A 29 -8.06 -9.76 -18.57
C GLN A 29 -8.59 -9.10 -19.85
N SER A 30 -9.87 -9.32 -20.19
CA SER A 30 -10.50 -8.68 -21.35
C SER A 30 -10.53 -7.15 -21.24
N GLU A 31 -10.78 -6.61 -20.05
CA GLU A 31 -10.70 -5.16 -19.79
C GLU A 31 -9.27 -4.65 -19.92
N PHE A 32 -8.28 -5.43 -19.49
CA PHE A 32 -6.87 -5.09 -19.62
C PHE A 32 -6.44 -5.05 -21.09
N ASP A 33 -6.81 -6.04 -21.90
CA ASP A 33 -6.54 -6.06 -23.35
C ASP A 33 -7.24 -4.89 -24.08
N PHE A 34 -8.44 -4.52 -23.61
CA PHE A 34 -9.13 -3.35 -24.12
C PHE A 34 -8.35 -2.05 -23.85
N THR A 35 -7.69 -1.93 -22.69
CA THR A 35 -6.81 -0.78 -22.44
C THR A 35 -5.63 -0.73 -23.40
N THR A 36 -5.00 -1.89 -23.70
CA THR A 36 -3.91 -1.99 -24.70
C THR A 36 -4.37 -1.45 -26.06
N THR A 37 -5.55 -1.89 -26.50
CA THR A 37 -6.16 -1.42 -27.76
C THR A 37 -6.38 0.09 -27.75
N LYS A 38 -6.85 0.64 -26.63
CA LYS A 38 -7.15 2.07 -26.50
C LYS A 38 -5.90 2.94 -26.42
N ILE A 39 -4.83 2.42 -25.83
CA ILE A 39 -3.52 3.07 -25.79
C ILE A 39 -2.89 3.11 -27.19
N HIS A 40 -2.88 2.00 -27.92
CA HIS A 40 -2.36 1.98 -29.30
C HIS A 40 -3.16 2.87 -30.25
N GLN A 41 -4.47 3.04 -30.02
CA GLN A 41 -5.29 3.98 -30.80
C GLN A 41 -4.96 5.45 -30.51
N ASN A 42 -4.59 5.76 -29.27
CA ASN A 42 -4.26 7.11 -28.82
C ASN A 42 -3.46 7.02 -27.51
N PHE A 43 -2.15 7.23 -27.57
CA PHE A 43 -1.28 7.19 -26.40
C PHE A 43 -1.60 8.30 -25.39
N SER A 44 -2.28 9.38 -25.81
CA SER A 44 -2.78 10.45 -24.92
C SER A 44 -4.06 10.11 -24.18
N ASN A 45 -4.55 8.88 -24.29
CA ASN A 45 -5.71 8.41 -23.55
C ASN A 45 -5.35 8.08 -22.10
N TYR A 46 -5.15 9.12 -21.27
CA TYR A 46 -4.88 8.98 -19.84
C TYR A 46 -5.86 8.06 -19.12
N SER A 47 -7.14 8.06 -19.52
CA SER A 47 -8.15 7.19 -18.91
C SER A 47 -7.88 5.71 -19.16
N ALA A 48 -7.28 5.33 -20.30
CA ALA A 48 -6.88 3.97 -20.58
C ALA A 48 -5.70 3.54 -19.70
N TRP A 49 -4.65 4.38 -19.60
CA TRP A 49 -3.51 4.16 -18.71
C TRP A 49 -3.92 4.02 -17.25
N HIS A 50 -4.77 4.93 -16.77
CA HIS A 50 -5.29 4.87 -15.41
C HIS A 50 -6.08 3.58 -15.18
N ASN A 51 -6.99 3.21 -16.08
CA ASN A 51 -7.76 1.97 -15.94
C ASN A 51 -6.84 0.73 -15.97
N ARG A 52 -5.80 0.74 -16.80
CA ARG A 52 -4.79 -0.32 -16.90
C ARG A 52 -4.07 -0.54 -15.56
N SER A 53 -3.62 0.54 -14.92
CA SER A 53 -2.97 0.47 -13.60
C SER A 53 -3.83 -0.19 -12.54
N THR A 54 -5.14 0.09 -12.54
CA THR A 54 -6.08 -0.49 -11.56
C THR A 54 -6.37 -1.98 -11.80
N LEU A 55 -6.21 -2.46 -13.03
CA LEU A 55 -6.46 -3.86 -13.40
C LEU A 55 -5.25 -4.75 -13.09
N LEU A 56 -4.02 -4.24 -13.25
CA LEU A 56 -2.80 -5.00 -12.99
C LEU A 56 -2.74 -5.56 -11.57
N GLY A 57 -3.11 -4.76 -10.57
CA GLY A 57 -3.14 -5.23 -9.18
C GLY A 57 -4.03 -6.45 -8.99
N LYS A 58 -5.20 -6.47 -9.63
CA LYS A 58 -6.17 -7.57 -9.57
C LYS A 58 -5.68 -8.81 -10.34
N LEU A 59 -5.07 -8.62 -11.50
CA LEU A 59 -4.55 -9.71 -12.33
C LEU A 59 -3.32 -10.37 -11.69
N ALA A 60 -2.50 -9.60 -10.98
CA ALA A 60 -1.28 -10.08 -10.36
C ALA A 60 -1.50 -10.87 -9.06
N GLU A 61 -2.69 -10.84 -8.44
CA GLU A 61 -2.95 -11.44 -7.11
C GLU A 61 -2.48 -12.90 -7.01
N ASP A 62 -2.83 -13.72 -8.02
CA ASP A 62 -2.51 -15.16 -8.05
C ASP A 62 -1.29 -15.51 -8.92
N MET A 63 -0.59 -14.52 -9.47
CA MET A 63 0.57 -14.73 -10.34
C MET A 63 1.84 -15.04 -9.55
N SER A 64 2.67 -15.93 -10.09
CA SER A 64 4.03 -16.19 -9.63
C SER A 64 4.93 -14.95 -9.79
N GLN A 65 6.06 -14.95 -9.09
CA GLN A 65 7.02 -13.85 -9.18
C GLN A 65 7.52 -13.65 -10.62
N ASP A 66 7.87 -14.73 -11.33
CA ASP A 66 8.36 -14.68 -12.70
C ASP A 66 7.31 -14.11 -13.67
N GLU A 67 6.03 -14.46 -13.49
CA GLU A 67 4.93 -13.91 -14.30
C GLU A 67 4.73 -12.41 -14.06
N ARG A 68 4.86 -11.97 -12.79
CA ARG A 68 4.77 -10.55 -12.44
C ARG A 68 5.92 -9.75 -13.05
N GLU A 69 7.14 -10.27 -12.99
CA GLU A 69 8.32 -9.65 -13.60
C GLU A 69 8.15 -9.53 -15.12
N ALA A 70 7.70 -10.59 -15.78
CA ALA A 70 7.43 -10.57 -17.22
C ALA A 70 6.36 -9.53 -17.61
N ILE A 71 5.31 -9.35 -16.79
CA ILE A 71 4.31 -8.30 -17.02
C ILE A 71 4.92 -6.91 -16.86
N VAL A 72 5.69 -6.69 -15.79
CA VAL A 72 6.35 -5.40 -15.55
C VAL A 72 7.27 -5.04 -16.70
N ASP A 73 8.05 -5.98 -17.23
CA ASP A 73 8.90 -5.76 -18.40
C ASP A 73 8.09 -5.35 -19.64
N ASN A 74 6.99 -6.07 -19.92
CA ASN A 74 6.09 -5.74 -21.03
C ASN A 74 5.45 -4.35 -20.86
N GLU A 75 5.09 -3.96 -19.63
CA GLU A 75 4.54 -2.63 -19.34
C GLU A 75 5.58 -1.53 -19.53
N PHE A 76 6.84 -1.77 -19.16
CA PHE A 76 7.93 -0.83 -19.43
C PHE A 76 8.18 -0.67 -20.93
N ASP A 77 8.08 -1.73 -21.72
CA ASP A 77 8.23 -1.62 -23.16
C ASP A 77 7.05 -0.89 -23.81
N LEU A 78 5.83 -1.10 -23.33
CA LEU A 78 4.66 -0.34 -23.77
C LEU A 78 4.81 1.17 -23.49
N VAL A 79 5.24 1.54 -22.28
CA VAL A 79 5.37 2.96 -21.90
C VAL A 79 6.54 3.64 -22.59
N LYS A 80 7.68 2.95 -22.75
CA LYS A 80 8.82 3.46 -23.54
C LYS A 80 8.40 3.78 -24.96
N ASN A 81 7.67 2.88 -25.62
CA ASN A 81 7.20 3.11 -26.98
C ASN A 81 6.28 4.34 -27.08
N ALA A 82 5.40 4.55 -26.09
CA ALA A 82 4.54 5.73 -26.03
C ALA A 82 5.36 7.03 -25.87
N ILE A 83 6.30 7.06 -24.92
CA ILE A 83 7.18 8.20 -24.65
C ILE A 83 8.05 8.55 -25.86
N TYR A 84 8.61 7.55 -26.55
CA TYR A 84 9.40 7.80 -27.77
C TYR A 84 8.57 8.33 -28.93
N THR A 85 7.27 8.02 -28.96
CA THR A 85 6.35 8.49 -30.00
C THR A 85 5.91 9.93 -29.73
N ASP A 86 5.61 10.27 -28.47
CA ASP A 86 5.25 11.63 -28.05
C ASP A 86 5.79 11.91 -26.64
N PRO A 87 6.98 12.54 -26.52
CA PRO A 87 7.60 12.78 -25.22
C PRO A 87 6.90 13.89 -24.42
N GLU A 88 6.07 14.72 -25.05
CA GLU A 88 5.33 15.79 -24.36
C GLU A 88 4.03 15.27 -23.70
N ASP A 89 3.63 14.05 -24.03
CA ASP A 89 2.45 13.41 -23.45
C ASP A 89 2.71 12.90 -22.03
N GLN A 90 2.18 13.63 -21.06
CA GLN A 90 2.31 13.31 -19.64
C GLN A 90 1.65 11.98 -19.24
N SER A 91 0.73 11.44 -20.05
CA SER A 91 -0.01 10.23 -19.69
C SER A 91 0.92 9.03 -19.51
N ALA A 92 1.86 8.85 -20.45
CA ALA A 92 2.83 7.75 -20.40
C ALA A 92 3.83 7.95 -19.25
N TRP A 93 4.33 9.17 -19.04
CA TRP A 93 5.22 9.50 -17.92
C TRP A 93 4.58 9.24 -16.55
N LEU A 94 3.31 9.63 -16.38
CA LEU A 94 2.58 9.36 -15.12
C LEU A 94 2.37 7.86 -14.90
N TYR A 95 2.18 7.08 -15.97
CA TYR A 95 2.07 5.63 -15.89
C TYR A 95 3.42 4.97 -15.55
N GLU A 96 4.52 5.46 -16.13
CA GLU A 96 5.88 5.02 -15.79
C GLU A 96 6.22 5.29 -14.32
N LEU A 97 5.91 6.48 -13.82
CA LEU A 97 6.08 6.82 -12.40
C LEU A 97 5.25 5.89 -11.49
N TRP A 98 4.08 5.45 -11.94
CA TRP A 98 3.28 4.47 -11.21
C TRP A 98 3.91 3.06 -11.27
N LEU A 99 4.44 2.63 -12.42
CA LEU A 99 5.10 1.32 -12.60
C LEU A 99 6.35 1.16 -11.74
N ILE A 100 7.19 2.21 -11.64
CA ILE A 100 8.37 2.22 -10.76
C ILE A 100 7.94 2.06 -9.29
N GLY A 101 6.70 2.40 -8.98
CA GLY A 101 6.15 2.34 -7.64
C GLY A 101 6.74 3.41 -6.73
N ARG A 102 6.33 3.37 -5.47
CA ARG A 102 7.00 4.11 -4.41
C ARG A 102 7.77 3.11 -3.59
N GLU A 103 8.95 3.52 -3.14
CA GLU A 103 9.68 2.80 -2.11
C GLU A 103 8.75 2.60 -0.90
N GLU A 104 8.41 1.35 -0.58
CA GLU A 104 7.80 1.01 0.70
C GLU A 104 8.86 1.22 1.77
N ARG A 105 8.99 2.46 2.22
CA ARG A 105 9.91 2.80 3.31
C ARG A 105 9.46 2.04 4.56
N SER A 106 10.36 1.23 5.09
CA SER A 106 10.15 0.63 6.39
C SER A 106 10.07 1.73 7.43
N ILE A 107 9.00 1.73 8.20
CA ILE A 107 8.82 2.66 9.32
C ILE A 107 9.94 2.37 10.33
N SER A 108 10.72 3.39 10.64
CA SER A 108 11.88 3.29 11.52
C SER A 108 11.58 3.93 12.87
N ILE A 109 12.10 3.31 13.93
CA ILE A 109 12.10 3.94 15.27
C ILE A 109 13.24 4.96 15.29
N LEU A 110 12.89 6.24 15.40
CA LEU A 110 13.85 7.34 15.52
C LEU A 110 14.55 7.33 16.87
N GLY A 111 13.87 6.87 17.92
CA GLY A 111 14.45 6.72 19.25
C GLY A 111 13.44 6.25 20.30
N ALA A 112 13.97 5.75 21.41
CA ALA A 112 13.21 5.35 22.58
C ALA A 112 13.92 5.83 23.85
N ASN A 113 13.22 6.47 24.77
CA ASN A 113 13.79 6.99 26.02
C ASN A 113 12.82 6.85 27.19
N VAL A 114 13.37 6.75 28.40
CA VAL A 114 12.58 6.82 29.64
C VAL A 114 12.37 8.29 30.00
N ILE A 115 11.13 8.70 30.24
CA ILE A 115 10.76 10.09 30.59
C ILE A 115 10.39 10.24 32.08
N SER A 116 9.90 9.18 32.71
CA SER A 116 9.62 9.11 34.14
C SER A 116 9.89 7.71 34.63
N PHE A 117 10.28 7.56 35.90
CA PHE A 117 10.44 6.25 36.53
C PHE A 117 9.28 5.91 37.47
N HIS A 118 8.54 6.90 37.98
CA HIS A 118 7.48 6.71 38.99
C HIS A 118 6.23 7.55 38.64
N PRO A 119 5.24 7.00 37.91
CA PRO A 119 5.27 5.67 37.26
C PRO A 119 6.28 5.62 36.11
N LEU A 120 6.73 4.41 35.72
CA LEU A 120 7.64 4.26 34.58
C LEU A 120 6.92 4.67 33.31
N GLU A 121 7.51 5.62 32.59
CA GLU A 121 7.02 6.10 31.31
C GLU A 121 8.14 6.05 30.27
N ILE A 122 7.83 5.45 29.12
CA ILE A 122 8.78 5.31 28.00
C ILE A 122 8.17 5.99 26.78
N VAL A 123 8.91 6.88 26.15
CA VAL A 123 8.53 7.49 24.88
C VAL A 123 9.25 6.78 23.73
N VAL A 124 8.52 6.50 22.65
CA VAL A 124 9.04 5.97 21.39
C VAL A 124 8.58 6.89 20.26
N ALA A 125 9.51 7.28 19.39
CA ALA A 125 9.22 8.11 18.22
C ALA A 125 9.50 7.34 16.93
N PHE A 126 8.64 7.54 15.94
CA PHE A 126 8.71 6.97 14.58
C PHE A 126 8.94 8.09 13.56
N ASP A 127 9.48 7.74 12.40
CA ASP A 127 9.67 8.63 11.25
C ASP A 127 8.39 8.91 10.46
N GLU A 128 7.33 8.16 10.75
CA GLU A 128 5.99 8.24 10.15
C GLU A 128 4.90 8.24 11.24
N THR A 129 3.68 8.64 10.87
CA THR A 129 2.52 8.49 11.76
C THR A 129 2.01 7.06 11.72
N VAL A 130 2.01 6.36 12.85
CA VAL A 130 1.69 4.93 12.90
C VAL A 130 0.46 4.64 13.75
N LYS A 131 -0.29 3.61 13.35
CA LYS A 131 -1.26 2.93 14.22
C LYS A 131 -0.57 1.74 14.88
N MET A 132 -0.53 1.70 16.21
CA MET A 132 0.07 0.59 16.93
C MET A 132 -0.88 -0.61 16.99
N CYS A 133 -1.01 -1.36 15.89
CA CYS A 133 -1.92 -2.50 15.78
C CYS A 133 -1.56 -3.66 16.72
N LYS A 134 -0.26 -3.83 17.01
CA LYS A 134 0.27 -4.80 17.98
C LYS A 134 1.23 -4.05 18.91
N PRO A 135 0.81 -3.73 20.14
CA PRO A 135 1.65 -2.99 21.07
C PRO A 135 2.95 -3.71 21.40
N PHE A 136 4.03 -2.95 21.57
CA PHE A 136 5.33 -3.50 21.97
C PHE A 136 5.29 -3.97 23.42
N THR A 137 5.89 -5.12 23.70
CA THR A 137 6.12 -5.57 25.07
C THR A 137 7.27 -4.78 25.68
N VAL A 138 7.01 -4.11 26.80
CA VAL A 138 8.05 -3.45 27.61
C VAL A 138 8.47 -4.42 28.70
N SER A 139 9.78 -4.64 28.86
CA SER A 139 10.32 -5.52 29.89
C SER A 139 11.46 -4.85 30.64
N THR A 140 11.54 -5.09 31.94
CA THR A 140 12.74 -4.79 32.73
C THR A 140 13.66 -6.00 32.77
N ARG A 141 14.96 -5.78 33.02
CA ARG A 141 15.95 -6.86 33.14
C ARG A 141 16.48 -6.91 34.57
N VAL A 142 16.23 -8.02 35.25
CA VAL A 142 16.73 -8.32 36.60
C VAL A 142 17.48 -9.64 36.53
N GLU A 143 18.74 -9.68 36.95
CA GLU A 143 19.57 -10.90 36.98
C GLU A 143 19.56 -11.70 35.65
N HIS A 144 19.62 -10.98 34.52
CA HIS A 144 19.54 -11.53 33.15
C HIS A 144 18.19 -12.10 32.71
N VAL A 145 17.18 -12.08 33.58
CA VAL A 145 15.80 -12.45 33.23
C VAL A 145 15.04 -11.20 32.78
N ALA A 146 14.35 -11.30 31.65
CA ALA A 146 13.45 -10.25 31.18
C ALA A 146 12.07 -10.45 31.81
N ILE A 147 11.60 -9.47 32.57
CA ILE A 147 10.30 -9.48 33.24
C ILE A 147 9.40 -8.48 32.51
N PRO A 148 8.28 -8.90 31.90
CA PRO A 148 7.37 -8.00 31.22
C PRO A 148 6.68 -7.07 32.24
N LEU A 149 6.51 -5.80 31.85
CA LEU A 149 5.81 -4.80 32.62
C LEU A 149 4.39 -4.62 32.06
N GLU A 150 3.40 -4.60 32.95
CA GLU A 150 2.04 -4.24 32.59
C GLU A 150 1.90 -2.72 32.43
N GLY A 151 1.24 -2.30 31.36
CA GLY A 151 1.01 -0.89 31.05
C GLY A 151 0.32 -0.71 29.71
N GLU A 152 0.07 0.55 29.36
CA GLU A 152 -0.65 0.93 28.15
C GLU A 152 0.19 1.84 27.27
N TRP A 153 0.08 1.66 25.95
CA TRP A 153 0.65 2.57 24.96
C TRP A 153 -0.41 3.58 24.52
N LYS A 154 -0.04 4.86 24.49
CA LYS A 154 -0.90 5.96 24.04
C LYS A 154 -0.17 6.83 23.03
N ALA A 155 -0.81 7.11 21.91
CA ALA A 155 -0.33 8.09 20.94
C ALA A 155 -0.37 9.49 21.55
N THR A 156 0.64 10.30 21.26
CA THR A 156 0.61 11.73 21.56
C THR A 156 -0.08 12.46 20.40
N GLY A 157 -1.27 13.03 20.65
CA GLY A 157 -2.05 13.71 19.62
C GLY A 157 -3.52 13.87 20.02
N SER A 158 -4.31 14.49 19.15
CA SER A 158 -5.77 14.61 19.33
C SER A 158 -6.52 13.29 19.07
N ASP A 159 -5.90 12.40 18.29
CA ASP A 159 -6.40 11.05 18.00
C ASP A 159 -5.58 10.04 18.81
N SER A 160 -6.23 9.26 19.66
CA SER A 160 -5.57 8.26 20.50
C SER A 160 -5.13 7.00 19.74
N GLU A 161 -5.55 6.84 18.47
CA GLU A 161 -5.23 5.65 17.68
C GLU A 161 -4.04 5.84 16.72
N LEU A 162 -3.68 7.08 16.40
CA LEU A 162 -2.65 7.43 15.42
C LEU A 162 -1.68 8.44 15.99
N GLY A 163 -0.38 8.13 15.92
CA GLY A 163 0.66 9.06 16.35
C GLY A 163 2.03 8.70 15.79
N SER A 164 2.87 9.72 15.59
CA SER A 164 4.30 9.53 15.32
C SER A 164 5.11 9.35 16.62
N VAL A 165 4.53 9.71 17.77
CA VAL A 165 5.14 9.52 19.08
C VAL A 165 4.15 8.79 20.00
N TRP A 166 4.65 7.79 20.70
CA TRP A 166 3.87 6.92 21.57
C TRP A 166 4.51 6.85 22.95
N ILE A 167 3.68 6.89 23.98
CA ILE A 167 4.10 6.81 25.38
C ILE A 167 3.54 5.54 25.99
N PHE A 168 4.43 4.69 26.49
CA PHE A 168 4.08 3.62 27.41
C PHE A 168 3.96 4.19 28.82
N GLN A 169 2.86 3.90 29.50
CA GLN A 169 2.66 4.23 30.92
C GLN A 169 2.47 2.93 31.70
N GLN A 170 3.35 2.67 32.67
CA GLN A 170 3.24 1.51 33.54
C GLN A 170 1.98 1.58 34.42
N ALA A 171 1.30 0.46 34.59
CA ALA A 171 0.13 0.36 35.46
C ALA A 171 0.50 0.61 36.94
N PRO A 172 -0.35 1.31 37.73
CA PRO A 172 -0.11 1.51 39.15
C PRO A 172 -0.11 0.18 39.91
N GLY A 173 0.96 -0.12 40.65
CA GLY A 173 1.04 -1.29 41.54
C GLY A 173 1.88 -2.47 41.04
N ALA A 174 2.51 -2.37 39.87
CA ALA A 174 3.49 -3.35 39.40
C ALA A 174 4.91 -2.98 39.89
N VAL A 175 5.38 -3.67 40.93
CA VAL A 175 6.80 -3.70 41.36
C VAL A 175 7.28 -5.13 41.33
#